data_AF-A0A948VP64-F1
#
_entry.id   AF-A0A948VP64-F1
#
_cell.length_a   1.000
_cell.length_b   1.000
_cell.length_c   1.000
_cell.angle_alpha   90.00
_cell.angle_beta   90.00
_cell.angle_gamma   90.00
#
_symmetry.space_group_name_H-M   'P 1'
#
loop_
_entity.id
_entity.type
_entity.pdbx_description
1 polymer ?
#
loop_
_entity_poly.entity_id
_entity_poly.type
_entity_poly.pdbx_seq_one_letter_code
_entity_poly.pdbx_strand_id
1 'polypeptide(L)'
;MPGILKKDNQDRQLFSNVLFLVLAIFLVRLWGRSSFSGEYDLILTSLIVFTYFAYRIFLGSKGKNAGFGFDTIILTVIILLILSSTGGLNSSFFFLLYFLLFAAAFFLSPVVLFALTFSLIAYFTYELNSLHGGLQLLSLFLIAPLAVFFSKQYLRLLESQNKIKILKTKESKLEKTVLKEETDSLLWLSLNFRENLLNIIHETSELLSDIGHLTLTQKEKLEKVHDNAKELLGSGKKLQENIDKETD
;
A
#
# COMPACT_ATOMS: atom_id res chain seq x y z
N MET A 1 -3.60 -24.67 -10.69
CA MET A 1 -2.80 -25.33 -9.62
C MET A 1 -1.78 -24.46 -8.83
N PRO A 2 -1.65 -23.11 -8.98
CA PRO A 2 -0.73 -22.32 -8.13
C PRO A 2 -1.33 -21.87 -6.78
N GLY A 3 -2.64 -22.01 -6.57
CA GLY A 3 -3.31 -21.57 -5.33
C GLY A 3 -3.11 -22.47 -4.11
N ILE A 4 -2.86 -23.77 -4.30
CA ILE A 4 -2.74 -24.75 -3.20
C ILE A 4 -1.34 -24.67 -2.55
N LEU A 5 -0.29 -24.52 -3.37
CA LEU A 5 1.10 -24.43 -2.88
C LEU A 5 1.37 -23.13 -2.10
N LYS A 6 0.72 -22.02 -2.47
CA LYS A 6 0.88 -20.74 -1.75
C LYS A 6 0.21 -20.77 -0.37
N LYS A 7 -0.87 -21.54 -0.22
CA LYS A 7 -1.59 -21.71 1.05
C LYS A 7 -0.82 -22.59 2.04
N ASP A 8 -0.26 -23.72 1.59
CA ASP A 8 0.56 -24.61 2.43
C ASP A 8 1.79 -23.88 3.02
N ASN A 9 2.47 -23.06 2.21
CA ASN A 9 3.66 -22.34 2.69
C ASN A 9 3.31 -21.23 3.70
N GLN A 10 2.14 -20.60 3.55
CA GLN A 10 1.63 -19.60 4.49
C GLN A 10 1.24 -20.26 5.82
N ASP A 11 0.53 -21.39 5.79
CA ASP A 11 0.10 -22.10 6.99
C ASP A 11 1.31 -22.64 7.79
N ARG A 12 2.35 -23.13 7.10
CA ARG A 12 3.63 -23.53 7.74
C ARG A 12 4.34 -22.37 8.43
N GLN A 13 4.37 -21.19 7.79
CA GLN A 13 4.99 -20.00 8.38
C GLN A 13 4.22 -19.51 9.61
N LEU A 14 2.88 -19.55 9.56
CA LEU A 14 2.04 -19.23 10.71
C LEU A 14 2.28 -20.20 11.86
N PHE A 15 2.31 -21.51 11.58
CA PHE A 15 2.57 -22.54 12.57
C PHE A 15 3.94 -22.37 13.23
N SER A 16 4.99 -22.12 12.43
CA SER A 16 6.33 -21.86 12.94
C SER A 16 6.38 -20.64 13.85
N ASN A 17 5.72 -19.53 13.48
CA ASN A 17 5.67 -18.32 14.31
C ASN A 17 4.92 -18.55 15.63
N VAL A 18 3.80 -19.26 15.61
CA VAL A 18 3.09 -19.66 16.84
C VAL A 18 4.00 -20.51 17.72
N LEU A 19 4.65 -21.52 17.14
CA LEU A 19 5.55 -22.40 17.88
C LEU A 19 6.68 -21.62 18.55
N PHE A 20 7.33 -20.71 17.82
CA PHE A 20 8.40 -19.88 18.39
C PHE A 20 7.91 -18.93 19.47
N LEU A 21 6.73 -18.32 19.33
CA LEU A 21 6.14 -17.45 20.35
C LEU A 21 5.80 -18.23 21.62
N VAL A 22 5.13 -19.37 21.48
CA VAL A 22 4.77 -20.23 22.63
C VAL A 22 6.03 -20.73 23.32
N LEU A 23 7.04 -21.16 22.54
CA LEU A 23 8.32 -21.61 23.08
C LEU A 23 9.04 -20.48 23.83
N ALA A 24 9.03 -19.25 23.31
CA ALA A 24 9.64 -18.10 23.96
C ALA A 24 8.96 -17.78 25.31
N ILE A 25 7.61 -17.77 25.34
CA ILE A 25 6.85 -17.58 26.57
C ILE A 25 7.16 -18.69 27.59
N PHE A 26 7.27 -19.93 27.11
CA PHE A 26 7.63 -21.07 27.94
C PHE A 26 9.05 -20.96 28.51
N LEU A 27 10.02 -20.52 27.70
CA LEU A 27 11.40 -20.28 28.15
C LEU A 27 11.47 -19.20 29.24
N VAL A 28 10.76 -18.09 29.06
CA VAL A 28 10.64 -17.04 30.10
C VAL A 28 10.02 -17.61 31.37
N ARG A 29 9.03 -18.49 31.24
CA ARG A 29 8.40 -19.15 32.39
C ARG A 29 9.35 -20.07 33.14
N LEU A 30 10.19 -20.83 32.41
CA LEU A 30 11.23 -21.68 33.00
C LEU A 30 12.27 -20.83 33.73
N TRP A 31 12.69 -19.72 33.12
CA TRP A 31 13.63 -18.78 33.74
C TRP A 31 13.08 -18.23 35.06
N GLY A 32 11.82 -17.78 35.09
CA GLY A 32 11.18 -17.29 36.30
C GLY A 32 11.03 -18.32 37.44
N ARG A 33 11.13 -19.63 37.16
CA ARG A 33 11.20 -20.68 38.21
C ARG A 33 12.60 -20.94 38.72
N SER A 34 13.63 -20.52 38.00
CA SER A 34 15.00 -20.74 38.42
C SER A 34 15.31 -19.88 39.64
N SER A 35 16.10 -20.39 40.58
CA SER A 35 16.51 -19.65 41.78
C SER A 35 17.37 -18.42 41.49
N PHE A 36 17.75 -18.19 40.23
CA PHE A 36 18.60 -17.09 39.76
C PHE A 36 17.82 -15.87 39.26
N SER A 37 16.48 -15.92 39.20
CA SER A 37 15.68 -14.85 38.60
C SER A 37 15.69 -13.54 39.41
N GLY A 38 15.58 -13.63 40.74
CA GLY A 38 15.29 -12.47 41.61
C GLY A 38 16.17 -11.23 41.41
N GLU A 39 17.50 -11.38 41.43
CA GLU A 39 18.44 -10.23 41.36
C GLU A 39 18.91 -9.92 39.93
N TYR A 40 18.82 -10.89 39.01
CA TYR A 40 19.42 -10.80 37.69
C TYR A 40 18.40 -10.52 36.56
N ASP A 41 17.10 -10.59 36.82
CA ASP A 41 16.06 -10.38 35.80
C ASP A 41 16.13 -8.99 35.15
N LEU A 42 16.38 -7.94 35.94
CA LEU A 42 16.52 -6.57 35.43
C LEU A 42 17.78 -6.39 34.58
N ILE A 43 18.89 -7.01 35.00
CA ILE A 43 20.16 -6.98 34.27
C ILE A 43 20.01 -7.73 32.95
N LEU A 44 19.39 -8.90 32.97
CA LEU A 44 19.12 -9.71 31.78
C LEU A 44 18.20 -8.96 30.81
N THR A 45 17.13 -8.34 31.32
CA THR A 45 16.22 -7.53 30.51
C THR A 45 16.96 -6.37 29.84
N SER A 46 17.78 -5.65 30.61
CA SER A 46 18.60 -4.54 30.09
C SER A 46 19.57 -5.01 29.01
N LEU A 47 20.25 -6.15 29.23
CA LEU A 47 21.17 -6.74 28.26
C LEU A 47 20.45 -7.13 26.96
N ILE A 48 19.27 -7.76 27.04
CA ILE A 48 18.46 -8.14 25.88
C ILE A 48 18.02 -6.91 25.10
N VAL A 49 17.52 -5.87 25.79
CA VAL A 49 17.11 -4.61 25.16
C VAL A 49 18.29 -3.96 24.46
N PHE A 50 19.43 -3.84 25.14
CA PHE A 50 20.63 -3.23 24.58
C PHE A 50 21.14 -3.99 23.35
N THR A 51 21.20 -5.32 23.45
CA THR A 51 21.63 -6.20 22.34
C THR A 51 20.68 -6.10 21.16
N TYR A 52 19.37 -6.05 21.40
CA TYR A 52 18.36 -5.88 20.35
C TYR A 52 18.53 -4.56 19.61
N PHE A 53 18.64 -3.45 20.34
CA PHE A 53 18.82 -2.13 19.73
C PHE A 53 20.16 -2.02 19.00
N ALA A 54 21.24 -2.54 19.58
CA ALA A 54 22.54 -2.59 18.92
C ALA A 54 22.45 -3.39 17.61
N TYR A 55 21.90 -4.61 17.64
CA TYR A 55 21.71 -5.41 16.44
C TYR A 55 20.87 -4.68 15.38
N ARG A 56 19.78 -4.03 15.79
CA ARG A 56 18.90 -3.30 14.86
C ARG A 56 19.56 -2.07 14.26
N ILE A 57 20.37 -1.34 15.03
CA ILE A 57 21.09 -0.15 14.57
C ILE A 57 22.25 -0.54 13.63
N PHE A 58 23.02 -1.58 13.98
CA PHE A 58 24.22 -1.97 13.22
C PHE A 58 23.93 -2.88 12.02
N LEU A 59 22.91 -3.75 12.07
CA LEU A 59 22.61 -4.73 11.01
C LEU A 59 21.25 -4.54 10.32
N GLY A 60 20.39 -3.60 10.78
CA GLY A 60 18.99 -3.49 10.39
C GLY A 60 18.67 -2.96 8.98
N SER A 61 19.65 -2.83 8.08
CA SER A 61 19.44 -2.16 6.78
C SER A 61 19.05 -3.08 5.60
N LYS A 62 19.01 -4.41 5.73
CA LYS A 62 18.83 -5.29 4.56
C LYS A 62 17.85 -6.44 4.79
N GLY A 63 16.56 -6.21 4.54
CA GLY A 63 15.60 -7.30 4.33
C GLY A 63 14.17 -6.96 4.71
N LYS A 64 13.37 -6.51 3.73
CA LYS A 64 12.00 -6.00 3.95
C LYS A 64 10.97 -7.02 4.46
N ASN A 65 11.26 -8.32 4.52
CA ASN A 65 10.21 -9.34 4.74
C ASN A 65 10.51 -10.43 5.80
N ALA A 66 11.65 -10.41 6.51
CA ALA A 66 12.03 -11.52 7.40
C ALA A 66 11.97 -11.23 8.92
N GLY A 67 11.83 -9.97 9.35
CA GLY A 67 12.05 -9.56 10.75
C GLY A 67 10.83 -9.45 11.66
N PHE A 68 9.61 -9.29 11.11
CA PHE A 68 8.47 -8.83 11.91
C PHE A 68 7.97 -9.82 12.97
N GLY A 69 8.08 -11.14 12.71
CA GLY A 69 7.77 -12.17 13.71
C GLY A 69 8.79 -12.18 14.85
N PHE A 70 10.08 -12.07 14.51
CA PHE A 70 11.17 -12.04 15.50
C PHE A 70 11.11 -10.82 16.40
N ASP A 71 10.82 -9.63 15.85
CA ASP A 71 10.64 -8.41 16.66
C ASP A 71 9.53 -8.58 17.69
N THR A 72 8.42 -9.22 17.30
CA THR A 72 7.28 -9.46 18.20
C THR A 72 7.62 -10.47 19.29
N ILE A 73 8.40 -11.51 18.96
CA ILE A 73 8.90 -12.50 19.94
C ILE A 73 9.79 -11.80 20.97
N ILE A 74 10.79 -11.03 20.51
CA ILE A 74 11.73 -10.34 21.39
C ILE A 74 11.00 -9.34 22.30
N LEU A 75 10.07 -8.56 21.73
CA LEU A 75 9.25 -7.63 22.50
C LEU A 75 8.40 -8.34 23.55
N THR A 76 7.80 -9.48 23.19
CA THR A 76 7.03 -10.31 24.14
C THR A 76 7.90 -10.79 25.30
N VAL A 77 9.12 -11.27 25.01
CA VAL A 77 10.07 -11.73 26.03
C VAL A 77 10.47 -10.60 26.97
N ILE A 78 10.83 -9.43 26.42
CA ILE A 78 11.21 -8.25 27.22
C ILE A 78 10.06 -7.85 28.16
N ILE A 79 8.84 -7.76 27.64
CA ILE A 79 7.67 -7.36 28.44
C ILE A 79 7.39 -8.39 29.55
N LEU A 80 7.46 -9.69 29.25
CA LEU A 80 7.24 -10.72 30.26
C LEU A 80 8.31 -10.71 31.35
N LEU A 81 9.58 -10.46 31.01
CA LEU A 81 10.64 -10.33 32.01
C LEU A 81 10.42 -9.12 32.93
N ILE A 82 10.04 -7.97 32.37
CA ILE A 82 9.70 -6.77 33.15
C ILE A 82 8.54 -7.05 34.09
N LEU A 83 7.46 -7.67 33.58
CA LEU A 83 6.30 -8.00 34.41
C LEU A 83 6.68 -8.99 35.52
N SER A 84 7.42 -10.05 35.19
CA SER A 84 7.82 -11.06 36.17
C SER A 84 8.69 -10.45 37.29
N SER A 85 9.57 -9.50 36.97
CA SER A 85 10.41 -8.81 37.95
C SER A 85 9.62 -7.79 38.80
N THR A 86 8.54 -7.21 38.27
CA THR A 86 7.79 -6.11 38.92
C THR A 86 6.50 -6.55 39.62
N GLY A 87 6.28 -7.86 39.78
CA GLY A 87 5.13 -8.42 40.52
C GLY A 87 3.98 -8.96 39.67
N GLY A 88 4.25 -9.29 38.40
CA GLY A 88 3.34 -10.06 37.53
C GLY A 88 2.02 -9.34 37.26
N LEU A 89 0.90 -9.98 37.62
CA LEU A 89 -0.45 -9.42 37.46
C LEU A 89 -0.68 -8.13 38.25
N ASN A 90 -0.11 -7.99 39.44
CA ASN A 90 -0.32 -6.79 40.25
C ASN A 90 0.63 -5.64 39.86
N SER A 91 1.47 -5.83 38.83
CA SER A 91 2.41 -4.82 38.36
C SER A 91 1.68 -3.65 37.69
N SER A 92 2.11 -2.42 38.01
CA SER A 92 1.69 -1.21 37.28
C SER A 92 2.07 -1.26 35.79
N PHE A 93 2.97 -2.16 35.38
CA PHE A 93 3.37 -2.35 33.98
C PHE A 93 2.49 -3.34 33.21
N PHE A 94 1.48 -3.96 33.82
CA PHE A 94 0.61 -4.94 33.15
C PHE A 94 -0.01 -4.39 31.85
N PHE A 95 -0.28 -3.09 31.77
CA PHE A 95 -0.80 -2.43 30.57
C PHE A 95 0.10 -2.58 29.33
N LEU A 96 1.41 -2.86 29.49
CA LEU A 96 2.31 -3.16 28.36
C LEU A 96 1.83 -4.38 27.57
N LEU A 97 1.15 -5.34 28.19
CA LEU A 97 0.58 -6.48 27.48
C LEU A 97 -0.59 -6.06 26.57
N TYR A 98 -1.37 -5.05 26.97
CA TYR A 98 -2.41 -4.48 26.09
C TYR A 98 -1.78 -3.81 24.87
N PHE A 99 -0.73 -3.01 25.08
CA PHE A 99 0.02 -2.43 23.98
C PHE A 99 0.69 -3.48 23.10
N LEU A 100 1.23 -4.54 23.69
CA LEU A 100 1.82 -5.66 22.96
C LEU A 100 0.79 -6.31 22.03
N LEU A 101 -0.39 -6.68 22.55
CA LEU A 101 -1.45 -7.27 21.73
C LEU A 101 -1.95 -6.30 20.66
N PHE A 102 -2.05 -5.01 20.99
CA PHE A 102 -2.46 -4.00 20.03
C PHE A 102 -1.44 -3.83 18.90
N ALA A 103 -0.16 -3.70 19.22
CA ALA A 103 0.93 -3.62 18.25
C ALA A 103 1.03 -4.91 17.43
N ALA A 104 1.00 -6.07 18.08
CA ALA A 104 1.07 -7.37 17.45
C ALA A 104 -0.09 -7.60 16.46
N ALA A 105 -1.27 -7.01 16.69
CA ALA A 105 -2.40 -7.12 15.76
C ALA A 105 -2.15 -6.45 14.39
N PHE A 106 -1.22 -5.49 14.29
CA PHE A 106 -0.85 -4.89 13.00
C PHE A 106 0.09 -5.77 12.18
N PHE A 107 0.90 -6.60 12.84
CA PHE A 107 1.98 -7.36 12.20
C PHE A 107 1.69 -8.86 12.08
N LEU A 108 0.88 -9.41 12.99
CA LEU A 108 0.55 -10.83 13.05
C LEU A 108 -0.80 -11.13 12.42
N SER A 109 -0.98 -12.37 11.98
CA SER A 109 -2.30 -12.86 11.58
C SER A 109 -3.19 -13.00 12.82
N PRO A 110 -4.53 -12.88 12.68
CA PRO A 110 -5.46 -13.02 13.80
C PRO A 110 -5.28 -14.32 14.58
N VAL A 111 -5.00 -15.43 13.89
CA VAL A 111 -4.78 -16.75 14.51
C VAL A 111 -3.57 -16.72 15.43
N VAL A 112 -2.44 -16.14 14.98
CA VAL A 112 -1.21 -16.04 15.78
C VAL A 112 -1.44 -15.12 16.98
N LEU A 113 -2.17 -14.01 16.81
CA LEU A 113 -2.51 -13.10 17.90
C LEU A 113 -3.39 -13.76 18.96
N PHE A 114 -4.40 -14.55 18.56
CA PHE A 114 -5.21 -15.31 19.52
C PHE A 114 -4.36 -16.36 20.24
N ALA A 115 -3.49 -17.08 19.53
CA ALA A 115 -2.56 -18.02 20.15
C ALA A 115 -1.64 -17.34 21.17
N LEU A 116 -1.11 -16.15 20.85
CA LEU A 116 -0.34 -15.31 21.77
C LEU A 116 -1.18 -14.94 23.00
N THR A 117 -2.41 -14.46 22.79
CA THR A 117 -3.33 -14.08 23.88
C THR A 117 -3.62 -15.25 24.82
N PHE A 118 -3.96 -16.43 24.27
CA PHE A 118 -4.17 -17.63 25.08
C PHE A 118 -2.91 -18.08 25.82
N SER A 119 -1.74 -17.96 25.19
CA SER A 119 -0.46 -18.31 25.82
C SER A 119 -0.12 -17.37 26.98
N LEU A 120 -0.40 -16.07 26.82
CA LEU A 120 -0.24 -15.08 27.89
C LEU A 120 -1.22 -15.34 29.04
N ILE A 121 -2.49 -15.63 28.75
CA ILE A 121 -3.47 -16.01 29.77
C ILE A 121 -2.96 -17.25 30.53
N ALA A 122 -2.55 -18.30 29.82
CA ALA A 122 -2.02 -19.52 30.41
C ALA A 122 -0.76 -19.29 31.27
N TYR A 123 0.12 -18.36 30.86
CA TYR A 123 1.30 -17.97 31.62
C TYR A 123 0.92 -17.43 33.02
N PHE A 124 -0.08 -16.54 33.07
CA PHE A 124 -0.50 -15.86 34.30
C PHE A 124 -1.57 -16.60 35.11
N THR A 125 -2.17 -17.68 34.58
CA THR A 125 -3.19 -18.46 35.31
C THR A 125 -2.74 -18.92 36.69
N TYR A 126 -1.46 -19.26 36.87
CA TYR A 126 -0.92 -19.72 38.15
C TYR A 126 -0.70 -18.59 39.18
N GLU A 127 -0.77 -17.33 38.75
CA GLU A 127 -0.58 -16.15 39.60
C GLU A 127 -1.93 -15.53 40.01
N LEU A 128 -3.04 -16.18 39.66
CA LEU A 128 -4.41 -15.78 40.01
C LEU A 128 -4.67 -15.97 41.51
N ASN A 129 -4.24 -14.98 42.29
CA ASN A 129 -4.47 -14.95 43.74
C ASN A 129 -5.55 -13.92 44.15
N SER A 130 -6.04 -13.11 43.20
CA SER A 130 -6.99 -12.03 43.48
C SER A 130 -8.05 -11.88 42.38
N LEU A 131 -9.21 -11.34 42.75
CA LEU A 131 -10.30 -10.98 41.82
C LEU A 131 -9.82 -9.94 40.79
N HIS A 132 -8.93 -9.03 41.21
CA HIS A 132 -8.31 -8.04 40.32
C HIS A 132 -7.52 -8.69 39.18
N GLY A 133 -6.71 -9.71 39.46
CA GLY A 133 -5.98 -10.46 38.43
C GLY A 133 -6.90 -11.17 37.45
N GLY A 134 -8.03 -11.71 37.93
CA GLY A 134 -9.06 -12.31 37.06
C GLY A 134 -9.66 -11.30 36.08
N LEU A 135 -9.97 -10.08 36.55
CA LEU A 135 -10.48 -9.01 35.70
C LEU A 135 -9.45 -8.57 34.64
N GLN A 136 -8.18 -8.49 35.01
CA GLN A 136 -7.10 -8.14 34.09
C GLN A 136 -6.88 -9.18 32.97
N LEU A 137 -7.00 -10.48 33.29
CA LEU A 137 -6.95 -11.53 32.27
C LEU A 137 -8.17 -11.50 31.34
N LEU A 138 -9.34 -11.21 31.89
CA LEU A 138 -10.55 -11.05 31.10
C LEU A 138 -10.43 -9.84 30.14
N SER A 139 -9.87 -8.72 30.60
CA SER A 139 -9.58 -7.59 29.71
C SER A 139 -8.52 -7.93 28.65
N LEU A 140 -7.54 -8.78 28.97
CA LEU A 140 -6.57 -9.28 27.98
C LEU A 140 -7.23 -10.14 26.90
N PHE A 141 -8.24 -10.94 27.27
CA PHE A 141 -9.03 -11.69 26.29
C PHE A 141 -9.87 -10.77 25.39
N LEU A 142 -10.46 -9.70 25.95
CA LEU A 142 -11.29 -8.75 25.22
C LEU A 142 -10.49 -7.79 24.32
N ILE A 143 -9.26 -7.43 24.69
CA ILE A 143 -8.45 -6.51 23.89
C ILE A 143 -7.99 -7.14 22.57
N ALA A 144 -7.77 -8.46 22.53
CA ALA A 144 -7.32 -9.17 21.34
C ALA A 144 -8.28 -9.02 20.13
N PRO A 145 -9.59 -9.35 20.22
CA PRO A 145 -10.50 -9.15 19.11
C PRO A 145 -10.68 -7.67 18.75
N LEU A 146 -10.63 -6.77 19.74
CA LEU A 146 -10.69 -5.33 19.51
C LEU A 146 -9.49 -4.86 18.68
N ALA A 147 -8.28 -5.31 19.03
CA ALA A 147 -7.05 -5.01 18.30
C ALA A 147 -7.08 -5.53 16.85
N VAL A 148 -7.63 -6.74 16.63
CA VAL A 148 -7.84 -7.29 15.27
C VAL A 148 -8.82 -6.42 14.47
N PHE A 149 -9.88 -5.92 15.11
CA PHE A 149 -10.82 -5.05 14.44
C PHE A 149 -10.17 -3.72 14.02
N PHE A 150 -9.48 -3.05 14.94
CA PHE A 150 -8.81 -1.77 14.66
C PHE A 150 -7.70 -1.91 13.62
N SER A 151 -6.86 -2.93 13.71
CA SER A 151 -5.78 -3.18 12.73
C SER A 151 -6.34 -3.35 11.32
N LYS A 152 -7.42 -4.13 11.13
CA LYS A 152 -8.09 -4.29 9.84
C LYS A 152 -8.65 -2.98 9.29
N GLN A 153 -9.31 -2.19 10.12
CA GLN A 153 -9.89 -0.91 9.69
C GLN A 153 -8.80 0.08 9.30
N TYR A 154 -7.71 0.12 10.07
CA TYR A 154 -6.56 0.96 9.77
C TYR A 154 -5.87 0.56 8.45
N LEU A 155 -5.66 -0.74 8.22
CA LEU A 155 -5.07 -1.24 6.96
C LEU A 155 -5.96 -0.92 5.75
N ARG A 156 -7.29 -1.04 5.88
CA ARG A 156 -8.24 -0.65 4.82
C ARG A 156 -8.18 0.85 4.50
N LEU A 157 -8.00 1.68 5.52
CA LEU A 157 -7.86 3.12 5.34
C LEU A 157 -6.57 3.46 4.57
N LEU A 158 -5.44 2.84 4.93
CA LEU A 158 -4.18 3.01 4.21
C LEU A 158 -4.26 2.57 2.75
N GLU A 159 -4.92 1.45 2.46
CA GLU A 159 -5.12 0.98 1.09
C GLU A 159 -5.98 1.96 0.28
N SER A 160 -7.03 2.50 0.89
CA SER A 160 -7.91 3.49 0.27
C SER A 160 -7.16 4.79 -0.04
N GLN A 161 -6.33 5.28 0.89
CA GLN A 161 -5.47 6.45 0.66
C GLN A 161 -4.46 6.22 -0.48
N ASN A 162 -3.88 5.02 -0.56
CA ASN A 162 -2.94 4.69 -1.64
C ASN A 162 -3.65 4.63 -3.00
N LYS A 163 -4.85 4.02 -3.06
CA LYS A 163 -5.72 4.05 -4.25
C LYS A 163 -6.04 5.48 -4.70
N ILE A 164 -6.39 6.36 -3.76
CA ILE A 164 -6.65 7.78 -4.03
C ILE A 164 -5.40 8.46 -4.61
N LYS A 165 -4.21 8.18 -4.08
CA LYS A 165 -2.95 8.74 -4.60
C LYS A 165 -2.66 8.29 -6.04
N ILE A 166 -2.89 7.02 -6.35
CA ILE A 166 -2.72 6.47 -7.71
C ILE A 166 -3.72 7.11 -8.67
N LEU A 167 -4.98 7.26 -8.26
CA LEU A 167 -6.01 7.89 -9.09
C LEU A 167 -5.67 9.34 -9.41
N LYS A 168 -5.30 10.16 -8.41
CA LYS A 168 -4.83 11.54 -8.62
C LYS A 168 -3.64 11.63 -9.57
N THR A 169 -2.72 10.68 -9.50
CA THR A 169 -1.54 10.64 -10.40
C THR A 169 -1.96 10.33 -11.85
N LYS A 170 -2.92 9.42 -12.04
CA LYS A 170 -3.46 9.11 -13.37
C LYS A 170 -4.24 10.27 -13.95
N GLU A 171 -5.06 10.93 -13.14
CA GLU A 171 -5.84 12.12 -13.53
C GLU A 171 -4.91 13.23 -14.03
N SER A 172 -3.88 13.58 -13.26
CA SER A 172 -2.89 14.59 -13.68
C SER A 172 -2.11 14.18 -14.94
N LYS A 173 -1.84 12.89 -15.15
CA LYS A 173 -1.19 12.42 -16.38
C LYS A 173 -2.14 12.51 -17.58
N LEU A 174 -3.41 12.16 -17.39
CA LEU A 174 -4.43 12.23 -18.44
C LEU A 174 -4.66 13.69 -18.86
N GLU A 175 -4.80 14.59 -17.89
CA GLU A 175 -4.91 16.04 -18.13
C GLU A 175 -3.76 16.57 -18.99
N LYS A 176 -2.50 16.22 -18.65
CA LYS A 176 -1.33 16.59 -19.46
C LYS A 176 -1.34 16.00 -20.86
N THR A 177 -1.81 14.77 -21.04
CA THR A 177 -1.90 14.15 -22.36
C THR A 177 -2.98 14.83 -23.20
N VAL A 178 -4.14 15.13 -22.61
CA VAL A 178 -5.25 15.83 -23.29
C VAL A 178 -4.80 17.22 -23.74
N LEU A 179 -4.19 18.01 -22.85
CA LEU A 179 -3.64 19.34 -23.21
C LEU A 179 -2.60 19.26 -24.33
N LYS A 180 -1.79 18.21 -24.34
CA LYS A 180 -0.80 18.00 -25.39
C LYS A 180 -1.47 17.63 -26.73
N GLU A 181 -2.41 16.69 -26.73
CA GLU A 181 -3.14 16.28 -27.93
C GLU A 181 -3.95 17.43 -28.52
N GLU A 182 -4.53 18.28 -27.69
CA GLU A 182 -5.19 19.53 -28.08
C GLU A 182 -4.21 20.46 -28.79
N THR A 183 -3.08 20.77 -28.14
CA THR A 183 -2.05 21.66 -28.70
C THR A 183 -1.53 21.12 -30.04
N ASP A 184 -1.22 19.83 -30.10
CA ASP A 184 -0.70 19.17 -31.32
C ASP A 184 -1.77 19.19 -32.44
N SER A 185 -3.05 18.97 -32.11
CA SER A 185 -4.16 19.00 -33.08
C SER A 185 -4.41 20.40 -33.62
N LEU A 186 -4.43 21.42 -32.75
CA LEU A 186 -4.59 22.82 -33.15
C LEU A 186 -3.42 23.31 -34.00
N LEU A 187 -2.18 22.95 -33.63
CA LEU A 187 -0.99 23.24 -34.44
C LEU A 187 -1.06 22.56 -35.82
N TRP A 188 -1.46 21.29 -35.87
CA TRP A 188 -1.58 20.57 -37.13
C TRP A 188 -2.68 21.15 -38.03
N LEU A 189 -3.83 21.51 -37.46
CA LEU A 189 -4.94 22.14 -38.21
C LEU A 189 -4.55 23.52 -38.76
N SER A 190 -3.87 24.34 -37.96
CA SER A 190 -3.53 25.73 -38.32
C SER A 190 -2.38 25.84 -39.33
N LEU A 191 -1.39 24.94 -39.23
CA LEU A 191 -0.20 24.93 -40.08
C LEU A 191 -0.39 23.98 -41.26
N ASN A 192 -0.35 22.67 -41.02
CA ASN A 192 -0.28 21.68 -42.09
C ASN A 192 -1.57 21.56 -42.88
N PHE A 193 -2.71 21.42 -42.21
CA PHE A 193 -3.99 21.18 -42.89
C PHE A 193 -4.40 22.38 -43.74
N ARG A 194 -4.31 23.58 -43.16
CA ARG A 194 -4.65 24.84 -43.85
C ARG A 194 -3.72 25.11 -45.03
N GLU A 195 -2.41 24.98 -44.86
CA GLU A 195 -1.43 25.24 -45.91
C GLU A 195 -1.59 24.25 -47.08
N ASN A 196 -1.71 22.95 -46.79
CA ASN A 196 -1.88 21.94 -47.83
C ASN A 196 -3.16 22.15 -48.66
N LEU A 197 -4.28 22.51 -48.01
CA LEU A 197 -5.52 22.77 -48.74
C LEU A 197 -5.46 24.05 -49.57
N LEU A 198 -4.79 25.11 -49.08
CA LEU A 198 -4.57 26.32 -49.87
C LEU A 198 -3.69 26.04 -51.10
N ASN A 199 -2.66 25.21 -50.96
CA ASN A 199 -1.82 24.78 -52.08
C ASN A 199 -2.64 23.98 -53.10
N ILE A 200 -3.47 23.02 -52.66
CA ILE A 200 -4.36 22.27 -53.57
C ILE A 200 -5.33 23.22 -54.30
N ILE A 201 -5.95 24.16 -53.59
CA ILE A 201 -6.84 25.16 -54.19
C ILE A 201 -6.10 26.02 -55.22
N HIS A 202 -4.86 26.42 -54.93
CA HIS A 202 -4.04 27.23 -55.83
C HIS A 202 -3.65 26.45 -57.09
N GLU A 203 -3.07 25.25 -56.94
CA GLU A 203 -2.66 24.40 -58.05
C GLU A 203 -3.85 23.99 -58.94
N THR A 204 -5.00 23.67 -58.34
CA THR A 204 -6.22 23.35 -59.11
C THR A 204 -6.78 24.57 -59.83
N SER A 205 -6.70 25.76 -59.25
CA SER A 205 -7.11 27.01 -59.93
C SER A 205 -6.19 27.35 -61.09
N GLU A 206 -4.88 27.17 -60.94
CA GLU A 206 -3.89 27.39 -61.99
C GLU A 206 -4.13 26.43 -63.16
N LEU A 207 -4.31 25.14 -62.88
CA LEU A 207 -4.65 24.13 -63.88
C LEU A 207 -5.99 24.42 -64.58
N LEU A 208 -7.02 24.85 -63.85
CA LEU A 208 -8.32 25.23 -64.44
C LEU A 208 -8.22 26.49 -65.33
N SER A 209 -7.24 27.36 -65.08
CA SER A 209 -6.98 28.56 -65.89
C SER A 209 -6.22 28.27 -67.18
N ASP A 210 -5.56 27.11 -67.30
CA ASP A 210 -4.87 26.71 -68.53
C ASP A 210 -5.84 26.06 -69.54
N ILE A 211 -6.54 26.94 -70.27
CA ILE A 211 -7.70 26.61 -71.13
C ILE A 211 -7.32 25.76 -72.36
N GLY A 212 -6.03 25.64 -72.70
CA GLY A 212 -5.58 25.01 -73.95
C GLY A 212 -5.39 23.49 -73.92
N HIS A 213 -5.20 22.88 -72.75
CA HIS A 213 -4.65 21.51 -72.66
C HIS A 213 -5.56 20.49 -71.95
N LEU A 214 -6.71 20.90 -71.41
CA LEU A 214 -7.60 20.04 -70.63
C LEU A 214 -8.84 19.61 -71.42
N THR A 215 -9.18 18.32 -71.32
CA THR A 215 -10.46 17.79 -71.82
C THR A 215 -11.63 18.21 -70.90
N LEU A 216 -12.86 18.24 -71.44
CA LEU A 216 -14.06 18.65 -70.72
C LEU A 216 -14.26 17.85 -69.41
N THR A 217 -14.02 16.53 -69.45
CA THR A 217 -14.16 15.63 -68.30
C THR A 217 -13.06 15.81 -67.24
N GLN A 218 -11.86 16.26 -67.64
CA GLN A 218 -10.79 16.60 -66.69
C GLN A 218 -11.10 17.91 -65.99
N LYS A 219 -11.67 18.89 -66.70
CA LYS A 219 -12.09 20.17 -66.13
C LYS A 219 -13.14 19.98 -65.04
N GLU A 220 -14.19 19.20 -65.30
CA GLU A 220 -15.22 18.88 -64.30
C GLU A 220 -14.66 18.18 -63.06
N LYS A 221 -13.69 17.26 -63.23
CA LYS A 221 -13.04 16.58 -62.10
C LYS A 221 -12.17 17.53 -61.27
N LEU A 222 -11.44 18.44 -61.92
CA LEU A 222 -10.60 19.44 -61.25
C LEU A 222 -11.45 20.45 -60.49
N GLU A 223 -12.56 20.90 -61.06
CA GLU A 223 -13.52 21.79 -60.41
C GLU A 223 -14.11 21.13 -59.15
N LYS A 224 -14.46 19.84 -59.24
CA LYS A 224 -14.90 19.07 -58.08
C LYS A 224 -13.83 18.94 -56.99
N VAL A 225 -12.57 18.76 -57.35
CA VAL A 225 -11.45 18.69 -56.38
C VAL A 225 -11.24 20.05 -55.71
N HIS A 226 -11.27 21.13 -56.47
CA HIS A 226 -11.18 22.49 -55.97
C HIS A 226 -12.29 22.79 -54.95
N ASP A 227 -13.54 22.48 -55.29
CA ASP A 227 -14.68 22.74 -54.42
C ASP A 227 -14.65 21.87 -53.15
N ASN A 228 -14.29 20.59 -53.27
CA ASN A 228 -14.08 19.71 -52.11
C ASN A 228 -12.97 20.23 -51.19
N ALA A 229 -11.87 20.74 -51.73
CA ALA A 229 -10.77 21.29 -50.94
C ALA A 229 -11.20 22.56 -50.18
N LYS A 230 -12.03 23.40 -50.82
CA LYS A 230 -12.62 24.60 -50.20
C LYS A 230 -13.61 24.25 -49.09
N GLU A 231 -14.46 23.24 -49.30
CA GLU A 231 -15.36 22.73 -48.25
C GLU A 231 -14.58 22.12 -47.07
N LEU A 232 -13.54 21.34 -47.34
CA LEU A 232 -12.64 20.78 -46.32
C LEU A 232 -11.91 21.87 -45.51
N LEU A 233 -11.50 22.95 -46.16
CA LEU A 233 -10.88 24.09 -45.47
C LEU A 233 -11.88 24.76 -44.52
N GLY A 234 -13.14 24.90 -44.97
CA GLY A 234 -14.23 25.41 -44.15
C GLY A 234 -14.58 24.50 -42.97
N SER A 235 -14.59 23.18 -43.17
CA SER A 235 -14.86 22.22 -42.10
C SER A 235 -13.72 22.14 -41.08
N GLY A 236 -12.46 22.24 -41.50
CA GLY A 236 -11.32 22.31 -40.59
C GLY A 236 -11.31 23.55 -39.70
N LYS A 237 -11.74 24.72 -40.20
CA LYS A 237 -11.92 25.92 -39.38
C LYS A 237 -13.00 25.74 -38.31
N LYS A 238 -14.13 25.14 -38.68
CA LYS A 238 -15.20 24.82 -37.71
C LYS A 238 -14.73 23.82 -36.64
N LEU A 239 -13.91 22.84 -37.03
CA LEU A 239 -13.31 21.90 -36.08
C LEU A 239 -12.37 22.60 -35.11
N GLN A 240 -11.54 23.53 -35.60
CA GLN A 240 -10.66 24.34 -34.75
C GLN A 240 -11.47 25.16 -33.73
N GLU A 241 -12.51 25.88 -34.17
CA GLU A 241 -13.39 26.65 -33.28
C GLU A 241 -14.12 25.78 -32.23
N ASN A 242 -14.45 24.54 -32.57
CA ASN A 242 -15.08 23.61 -31.65
C ASN A 242 -14.09 23.07 -30.60
N ILE A 243 -12.84 22.80 -30.98
CA ILE A 243 -11.80 22.38 -30.04
C ILE A 243 -11.50 23.50 -29.05
N ASP A 244 -11.39 24.75 -29.52
CA ASP A 244 -11.18 25.91 -28.64
C ASP A 244 -12.38 26.11 -27.67
N LYS A 245 -13.62 25.94 -28.13
CA LYS A 245 -14.83 26.14 -27.29
C LYS A 245 -15.10 25.08 -26.25
N GLU A 246 -14.77 23.82 -26.51
CA GLU A 246 -15.01 22.73 -25.55
C GLU A 246 -13.94 22.69 -24.44
N THR A 247 -12.93 23.56 -24.52
CA THR A 247 -11.74 23.53 -23.65
C THR A 247 -11.54 24.81 -22.82
N ASP A 248 -12.22 25.92 -23.17
CA ASP A 248 -12.36 27.15 -22.37
C ASP A 248 -13.51 27.05 -21.33
#